data_AF-A0A7V8XB08-F1
#
_entry.id   AF-A0A7V8XB08-F1
#
_cell.length_a   1.000
_cell.length_b   1.000
_cell.length_c   1.000
_cell.angle_alpha   90.00
_cell.angle_beta   90.00
_cell.angle_gamma   90.00
#
_symmetry.space_group_name_H-M   'P 1'
#
loop_
_entity.id
_entity.type
_entity.pdbx_description
1 polymer ?
#
loop_
_entity_poly.entity_id
_entity_poly.type
_entity_poly.pdbx_seq_one_letter_code
_entity_poly.pdbx_strand_id
1 'polypeptide(L)'
;MSSYRPTLRALAAVAVLTAWGGSLTWLGLRRLDAGATPDLSLLASRRLAPGEARFAVQIGDVQIGSGGLTLDTLSPGYRIVETLTLETRGDTALSRALRMTETELAPDLTLRQVRSRFVRPGLSQSGLGRYADGRLTFRYDSGGTGSAVLDSTTPAVPIVALAYQLAIRGELRIGRNGRDLTTGGWPSVARNASWKVTGDTTLVFPDSAEFDPRTLRWKAVHWDTARVVRMVVTAPTGPYTAWVEQNGTLAGIEYPLGTRWIRTDFNLAVSAFRRTLDSGRDAIRSVLPLMEPYATSVVRRDTATTERRFLVTRASSREIDLAALAQLAGARQRVSHDTLSIGPTTFADGLTPTSDVATDPLVQRDAAPLVALARDVSRSGDRAAIVARLANVVAAKVALDTAYGAPVDALGCLHARRCRPDGIARLFVAVARELGIPARYVVGFAAIPGGVATHAWSEVWYDGGAGWVAVDPVMGRAVASTALVRIGFGGSSHPEELLTSLADVRLIPLPDVRTP
;
A
#
# COMPACT_ATOMS: atom_id res chain seq x y z
N MET A 1 65.99 -39.92 24.05
CA MET A 1 64.62 -39.44 23.73
C MET A 1 63.63 -40.51 24.17
N SER A 2 63.03 -40.36 25.34
CA SER A 2 62.04 -41.33 25.87
C SER A 2 60.68 -41.04 25.24
N SER A 3 60.22 -41.95 24.38
CA SER A 3 58.92 -41.88 23.71
C SER A 3 57.80 -42.14 24.72
N TYR A 4 57.10 -41.08 25.13
CA TYR A 4 55.92 -41.18 25.98
C TYR A 4 54.80 -41.89 25.20
N ARG A 5 54.55 -43.18 25.50
CA ARG A 5 53.41 -43.93 24.95
C ARG A 5 52.20 -43.66 25.84
N PRO A 6 51.14 -42.98 25.35
CA PRO A 6 49.95 -42.72 26.15
C PRO A 6 49.29 -44.02 26.57
N THR A 7 48.87 -44.10 27.83
CA THR A 7 48.18 -45.27 28.38
C THR A 7 46.83 -45.46 27.69
N LEU A 8 46.34 -46.70 27.62
CA LEU A 8 45.05 -47.05 27.00
C LEU A 8 43.87 -46.22 27.56
N ARG A 9 43.95 -45.83 28.85
CA ARG A 9 43.00 -44.93 29.50
C ARG A 9 43.09 -43.49 29.00
N ALA A 10 44.30 -42.98 28.73
CA ALA A 10 44.49 -41.64 28.15
C ALA A 10 43.95 -41.58 26.72
N LEU A 11 44.18 -42.63 25.92
CA LEU A 11 43.61 -42.73 24.56
C LEU A 11 42.07 -42.80 24.59
N ALA A 12 41.49 -43.55 25.54
CA ALA A 12 40.04 -43.61 25.72
C ALA A 12 39.44 -42.26 26.15
N ALA A 13 40.10 -41.55 27.07
CA ALA A 13 39.66 -40.22 27.50
C ALA A 13 39.68 -39.20 26.35
N VAL A 14 40.74 -39.21 25.54
CA VAL A 14 40.83 -38.35 24.34
C VAL A 14 39.72 -38.69 23.36
N ALA A 15 39.46 -39.99 23.10
CA ALA A 15 38.39 -40.42 22.20
C ALA A 15 37.00 -39.94 22.65
N VAL A 16 36.69 -40.03 23.95
CA VAL A 16 35.43 -39.55 24.52
C VAL A 16 35.31 -38.02 24.38
N LEU A 17 36.38 -37.27 24.68
CA LEU A 17 36.38 -35.82 24.54
C LEU A 17 36.23 -35.37 23.09
N THR A 18 36.86 -36.06 22.14
CA THR A 18 36.68 -35.78 20.70
C THR A 18 35.27 -36.12 20.22
N ALA A 19 34.67 -37.22 20.70
CA ALA A 19 33.30 -37.59 20.37
C ALA A 19 32.28 -36.60 20.96
N TRP A 20 32.54 -36.12 22.17
CA TRP A 20 31.72 -35.11 22.84
C TRP A 20 31.82 -33.74 22.16
N GLY A 21 33.04 -33.30 21.83
CA GLY A 21 33.28 -32.10 21.04
C GLY A 21 32.62 -32.16 19.67
N GLY A 22 32.78 -33.28 18.95
CA GLY A 22 32.12 -33.52 17.67
C GLY A 22 30.60 -33.49 17.77
N SER A 23 30.03 -34.05 18.84
CA SER A 23 28.60 -34.04 19.11
C SER A 23 28.07 -32.63 19.41
N LEU A 24 28.82 -31.81 20.16
CA LEU A 24 28.48 -30.40 20.40
C LEU A 24 28.62 -29.54 19.15
N THR A 25 29.65 -29.75 18.34
CA THR A 25 29.81 -29.07 17.05
C THR A 25 28.68 -29.47 16.10
N TRP A 26 28.30 -30.75 16.05
CA TRP A 26 27.16 -31.23 15.27
C TRP A 26 25.83 -30.62 15.76
N LEU A 27 25.61 -30.53 17.07
CA LEU A 27 24.42 -29.88 17.64
C LEU A 27 24.39 -28.36 17.37
N GLY A 28 25.56 -27.72 17.42
CA GLY A 28 25.74 -26.31 17.07
C GLY A 28 25.45 -26.03 15.59
N LEU A 29 26.02 -26.84 14.69
CA LEU A 29 25.76 -26.77 13.25
C LEU A 29 24.28 -27.07 12.95
N ARG A 30 23.67 -28.06 13.61
CA ARG A 30 22.23 -28.35 13.45
C ARG A 30 21.33 -27.22 13.95
N ARG A 31 21.76 -26.44 14.95
CA ARG A 31 21.05 -25.21 15.38
C ARG A 31 21.23 -24.04 14.41
N LEU A 32 22.35 -23.99 13.70
CA LEU A 32 22.62 -22.98 12.67
C LEU A 32 21.93 -23.33 11.34
N ASP A 33 21.84 -24.62 11.01
CA ASP A 33 21.16 -25.18 9.82
C ASP A 33 19.65 -25.42 10.01
N ALA A 34 19.13 -25.23 11.23
CA ALA A 34 17.69 -25.15 11.47
C ALA A 34 17.14 -23.82 10.90
N GLY A 35 17.19 -23.70 9.58
CA GLY A 35 16.46 -22.72 8.81
C GLY A 35 14.97 -22.90 9.02
N ALA A 36 14.39 -21.97 9.78
CA ALA A 36 13.08 -21.38 9.56
C ALA A 36 11.93 -22.31 9.08
N THR A 37 11.64 -23.39 9.80
CA THR A 37 10.25 -23.68 10.12
C THR A 37 9.91 -22.90 11.39
N PRO A 38 8.98 -21.93 11.37
CA PRO A 38 8.61 -21.22 12.59
C PRO A 38 8.09 -22.24 13.59
N ASP A 39 8.80 -22.37 14.72
CA ASP A 39 8.30 -23.14 15.85
C ASP A 39 7.04 -22.44 16.37
N LEU A 40 5.88 -22.96 15.96
CA LEU A 40 4.55 -22.43 16.32
C LEU A 40 4.38 -22.35 17.85
N SER A 41 5.12 -23.16 18.61
CA SER A 41 5.11 -23.11 20.08
C SER A 41 5.83 -21.88 20.64
N LEU A 42 6.87 -21.39 19.96
CA LEU A 42 7.62 -20.20 20.36
C LEU A 42 6.84 -18.91 20.02
N LEU A 43 6.14 -18.89 18.88
CA LEU A 43 5.18 -17.83 18.53
C LEU A 43 4.01 -17.77 19.54
N ALA A 44 3.53 -18.93 20.01
CA ALA A 44 2.44 -19.02 20.99
C ALA A 44 2.82 -18.51 22.40
N SER A 45 4.11 -18.48 22.75
CA SER A 45 4.58 -18.05 24.07
C SER A 45 4.82 -16.53 24.19
N ARG A 46 4.95 -15.80 23.07
CA ARG A 46 5.11 -14.34 23.06
C ARG A 46 3.77 -13.66 22.81
N ARG A 47 3.03 -13.40 23.90
CA ARG A 47 1.86 -12.53 23.83
C ARG A 47 2.31 -11.08 23.65
N LEU A 48 1.78 -10.41 22.63
CA LEU A 48 1.93 -8.96 22.53
C LEU A 48 1.16 -8.31 23.69
N ALA A 49 1.73 -7.25 24.26
CA ALA A 49 1.04 -6.45 25.26
C ALA A 49 0.03 -5.52 24.57
N PRO A 50 -1.13 -5.25 25.20
CA PRO A 50 -2.03 -4.21 24.72
C PRO A 50 -1.31 -2.85 24.67
N GLY A 51 -1.68 -2.01 23.72
CA GLY A 51 -1.04 -0.72 23.55
C GLY A 51 -1.80 0.21 22.62
N GLU A 52 -1.48 1.49 22.71
CA GLU A 52 -2.09 2.55 21.92
C GLU A 52 -1.02 3.51 21.41
N ALA A 53 -1.15 3.93 20.16
CA ALA A 53 -0.33 4.98 19.57
C ALA A 53 -1.22 6.00 18.84
N ARG A 54 -0.94 7.28 19.07
CA ARG A 54 -1.63 8.41 18.43
C ARG A 54 -0.66 9.16 17.54
N PHE A 55 -1.17 9.66 16.41
CA PHE A 55 -0.35 10.28 15.38
C PHE A 55 -0.94 11.61 14.94
N ALA A 56 -0.10 12.63 14.81
CA ALA A 56 -0.37 13.76 13.96
C ALA A 56 -0.05 13.37 12.51
N VAL A 57 -0.99 13.60 11.58
CA VAL A 57 -0.76 13.37 10.14
C VAL A 57 -0.46 14.71 9.49
N GLN A 58 0.71 14.83 8.86
CA GLN A 58 1.26 16.12 8.43
C GLN A 58 1.74 16.13 6.98
N ILE A 59 1.69 17.31 6.35
CA ILE A 59 2.41 17.68 5.13
C ILE A 59 3.42 18.76 5.52
N GLY A 60 4.71 18.51 5.29
CA GLY A 60 5.75 19.34 5.90
C GLY A 60 5.59 19.34 7.43
N ASP A 61 5.33 20.51 8.01
CA ASP A 61 5.08 20.69 9.44
C ASP A 61 3.61 21.07 9.74
N VAL A 62 2.75 21.12 8.72
CA VAL A 62 1.33 21.44 8.88
C VAL A 62 0.55 20.15 9.09
N GLN A 63 -0.14 20.06 10.23
CA GLN A 63 -1.06 18.96 10.49
C GLN A 63 -2.31 19.10 9.63
N ILE A 64 -2.67 18.01 8.94
CA ILE A 64 -3.86 17.91 8.09
C ILE A 64 -4.86 16.86 8.60
N GLY A 65 -4.49 16.13 9.66
CA GLY A 65 -5.29 15.03 10.17
C GLY A 65 -4.70 14.38 11.40
N SER A 66 -5.35 13.32 11.86
CA SER A 66 -4.92 12.53 13.02
C SER A 66 -5.12 11.04 12.75
N GLY A 67 -4.14 10.24 13.19
CA GLY A 67 -4.18 8.79 13.15
C GLY A 67 -4.21 8.18 14.55
N GLY A 68 -4.68 6.94 14.65
CA GLY A 68 -4.65 6.17 15.89
C GLY A 68 -4.53 4.68 15.59
N LEU A 69 -3.77 3.98 16.43
CA LEU A 69 -3.59 2.54 16.39
C LEU A 69 -3.75 1.99 17.81
N THR A 70 -4.69 1.08 18.02
CA THR A 70 -4.87 0.36 19.28
C THR A 70 -4.70 -1.13 19.03
N LEU A 71 -3.88 -1.80 19.84
CA LEU A 71 -3.72 -3.25 19.88
C LEU A 71 -4.31 -3.78 21.19
N ASP A 72 -5.25 -4.71 21.08
CA ASP A 72 -5.79 -5.46 22.21
C ASP A 72 -5.39 -6.94 22.10
N THR A 73 -5.02 -7.54 23.22
CA THR A 73 -4.72 -8.98 23.31
C THR A 73 -5.98 -9.77 23.64
N LEU A 74 -6.38 -10.67 22.74
CA LEU A 74 -7.53 -11.55 22.91
C LEU A 74 -7.10 -12.95 23.32
N SER A 75 -8.03 -13.75 23.85
CA SER A 75 -7.78 -15.17 24.17
C SER A 75 -8.72 -16.07 23.38
N PRO A 76 -8.31 -16.61 22.20
CA PRO A 76 -7.03 -16.44 21.52
C PRO A 76 -6.99 -15.25 20.53
N GLY A 77 -5.81 -14.72 20.25
CA GLY A 77 -5.55 -13.81 19.14
C GLY A 77 -5.40 -12.33 19.54
N TYR A 78 -5.68 -11.44 18.60
CA TYR A 78 -5.51 -9.99 18.79
C TYR A 78 -6.60 -9.21 18.07
N ARG A 79 -6.83 -7.98 18.51
CA ARG A 79 -7.62 -6.99 17.78
C ARG A 79 -6.77 -5.74 17.55
N ILE A 80 -6.76 -5.26 16.32
CA ILE A 80 -6.16 -3.96 15.96
C ILE A 80 -7.28 -3.02 15.51
N VAL A 81 -7.32 -1.82 16.09
CA VAL A 81 -8.22 -0.74 15.67
C VAL A 81 -7.39 0.42 15.12
N GLU A 82 -7.58 0.71 13.85
CA GLU A 82 -7.00 1.84 13.14
C GLU A 82 -8.05 2.94 12.98
N THR A 83 -7.68 4.17 13.32
CA THR A 83 -8.49 5.36 13.02
C THR A 83 -7.68 6.37 12.24
N LEU A 84 -8.29 7.00 11.24
CA LEU A 84 -7.67 8.03 10.42
C LEU A 84 -8.72 9.11 10.13
N THR A 85 -8.42 10.35 10.52
CA THR A 85 -9.17 11.54 10.12
C THR A 85 -8.26 12.39 9.26
N LEU A 86 -8.73 12.78 8.08
CA LEU A 86 -7.99 13.63 7.14
C LEU A 86 -8.89 14.78 6.68
N GLU A 87 -8.31 15.97 6.61
CA GLU A 87 -8.90 17.09 5.91
C GLU A 87 -8.41 17.07 4.45
N THR A 88 -9.36 17.17 3.53
CA THR A 88 -9.13 17.24 2.09
C THR A 88 -9.53 18.62 1.59
N ARG A 89 -8.95 19.06 0.46
CA ARG A 89 -9.28 20.33 -0.16
C ARG A 89 -10.53 20.16 -1.04
N GLY A 90 -11.63 20.80 -0.67
CA GLY A 90 -12.74 21.07 -1.59
C GLY A 90 -12.61 22.45 -2.23
N ASP A 91 -13.51 22.76 -3.17
CA ASP A 91 -13.48 23.99 -3.96
C ASP A 91 -13.49 25.25 -3.08
N THR A 92 -14.44 25.30 -2.14
CA THR A 92 -14.70 26.45 -1.27
C THR A 92 -14.37 26.21 0.20
N ALA A 93 -14.25 24.96 0.63
CA ALA A 93 -14.02 24.59 2.03
C ALA A 93 -13.20 23.30 2.17
N LEU A 94 -12.68 23.06 3.38
CA LEU A 94 -12.14 21.75 3.75
C LEU A 94 -13.26 20.72 3.84
N SER A 95 -12.96 19.49 3.44
CA SER A 95 -13.86 18.35 3.54
C SER A 95 -13.19 17.24 4.34
N ARG A 96 -13.87 16.76 5.38
CA ARG A 96 -13.34 15.73 6.27
C ARG A 96 -13.64 14.33 5.75
N ALA A 97 -12.61 13.50 5.71
CA ALA A 97 -12.69 12.07 5.51
C ALA A 97 -12.31 11.34 6.81
N LEU A 98 -13.10 10.32 7.17
CA LEU A 98 -12.87 9.45 8.32
C LEU A 98 -12.78 8.00 7.85
N ARG A 99 -11.74 7.29 8.27
CA ARG A 99 -11.63 5.84 8.15
C ARG A 99 -11.45 5.23 9.52
N MET A 100 -12.20 4.17 9.80
CA MET A 100 -12.01 3.30 10.94
C MET A 100 -11.95 1.86 10.45
N THR A 101 -10.90 1.15 10.83
CA THR A 101 -10.70 -0.25 10.47
C THR A 101 -10.44 -1.07 11.72
N GLU A 102 -11.27 -2.07 11.97
CA GLU A 102 -11.15 -3.02 13.07
C GLU A 102 -10.77 -4.38 12.48
N THR A 103 -9.66 -4.94 12.95
CA THR A 103 -9.07 -6.16 12.43
C THR A 103 -8.88 -7.17 13.54
N GLU A 104 -9.53 -8.32 13.44
CA GLU A 104 -9.36 -9.46 14.33
C GLU A 104 -8.36 -10.45 13.72
N LEU A 105 -7.41 -10.88 14.55
CA LEU A 105 -6.27 -11.68 14.15
C LEU A 105 -6.21 -13.00 14.93
N ALA A 106 -5.71 -14.04 14.28
CA ALA A 106 -5.31 -15.27 14.94
C ALA A 106 -4.01 -15.06 15.77
N PRO A 107 -3.61 -16.02 16.62
CA PRO A 107 -2.38 -15.91 17.42
C PRO A 107 -1.09 -15.69 16.60
N ASP A 108 -1.06 -16.13 15.35
CA ASP A 108 0.05 -15.94 14.40
C ASP A 108 -0.04 -14.62 13.61
N LEU A 109 -0.98 -13.75 13.98
CA LEU A 109 -1.30 -12.46 13.36
C LEU A 109 -1.90 -12.56 11.94
N THR A 110 -2.36 -13.74 11.53
CA THR A 110 -3.10 -13.87 10.28
C THR A 110 -4.52 -13.31 10.41
N LEU A 111 -5.03 -12.72 9.32
CA LEU A 111 -6.36 -12.11 9.27
C LEU A 111 -7.46 -13.16 9.52
N ARG A 112 -8.35 -12.88 10.50
CA ARG A 112 -9.61 -13.63 10.67
C ARG A 112 -10.81 -12.84 10.17
N GLN A 113 -10.88 -11.58 10.57
CA GLN A 113 -11.96 -10.67 10.18
C GLN A 113 -11.42 -9.26 10.08
N VAL A 114 -11.91 -8.51 9.10
CA VAL A 114 -11.67 -7.06 9.00
C VAL A 114 -12.99 -6.36 8.73
N ARG A 115 -13.26 -5.32 9.51
CA ARG A 115 -14.37 -4.40 9.30
C ARG A 115 -13.79 -3.04 9.04
N SER A 116 -14.23 -2.39 7.98
CA SER A 116 -13.80 -1.03 7.70
C SER A 116 -15.01 -0.18 7.38
N ARG A 117 -14.95 1.07 7.85
CA ARG A 117 -15.93 2.10 7.55
C ARG A 117 -15.19 3.34 7.09
N PHE A 118 -15.62 3.87 5.96
CA PHE A 118 -15.14 5.12 5.40
C PHE A 118 -16.32 6.09 5.27
N VAL A 119 -16.14 7.32 5.74
CA VAL A 119 -17.18 8.35 5.72
C VAL A 119 -16.58 9.68 5.30
N ARG A 120 -17.27 10.36 4.40
CA ARG A 120 -17.05 11.77 4.04
C ARG A 120 -18.38 12.41 3.62
N PRO A 121 -18.45 13.73 3.41
CA PRO A 121 -19.64 14.35 2.83
C PRO A 121 -20.00 13.70 1.49
N GLY A 122 -21.24 13.21 1.37
CA GLY A 122 -21.77 12.58 0.16
C GLY A 122 -21.40 11.11 -0.07
N LEU A 123 -20.59 10.49 0.81
CA LEU A 123 -20.21 9.08 0.66
C LEU A 123 -20.02 8.40 2.03
N SER A 124 -20.69 7.27 2.20
CA SER A 124 -20.44 6.32 3.28
C SER A 124 -20.21 4.96 2.65
N GLN A 125 -19.06 4.38 2.93
CA GLN A 125 -18.72 3.02 2.52
C GLN A 125 -18.42 2.18 3.74
N SER A 126 -18.81 0.92 3.68
CA SER A 126 -18.45 -0.05 4.69
C SER A 126 -18.14 -1.38 4.07
N GLY A 127 -17.48 -2.25 4.81
CA GLY A 127 -17.22 -3.59 4.33
C GLY A 127 -16.62 -4.49 5.38
N LEU A 128 -16.75 -5.77 5.10
CA LEU A 128 -16.51 -6.89 5.97
C LEU A 128 -15.76 -7.96 5.18
N GLY A 129 -14.48 -8.14 5.52
CA GLY A 129 -13.69 -9.29 5.13
C GLY A 129 -13.76 -10.36 6.21
N ARG A 130 -13.97 -11.63 5.83
CA ARG A 130 -13.85 -12.79 6.72
C ARG A 130 -13.01 -13.87 6.07
N TYR A 131 -12.01 -14.34 6.80
CA TYR A 131 -11.20 -15.47 6.41
C TYR A 131 -11.70 -16.73 7.11
N ALA A 132 -12.17 -17.70 6.34
CA ALA A 132 -12.62 -19.01 6.82
C ALA A 132 -12.36 -20.05 5.74
N ASP A 133 -12.00 -21.27 6.14
CA ASP A 133 -11.82 -22.43 5.24
C ASP A 133 -10.92 -22.17 4.02
N GLY A 134 -9.86 -21.37 4.22
CA GLY A 134 -8.96 -21.00 3.12
C GLY A 134 -9.59 -20.04 2.09
N ARG A 135 -10.55 -19.20 2.48
CA ARG A 135 -11.18 -18.20 1.61
C ARG A 135 -11.40 -16.88 2.35
N LEU A 136 -11.11 -15.77 1.68
CA LEU A 136 -11.36 -14.41 2.19
C LEU A 136 -12.63 -13.83 1.57
N THR A 137 -13.79 -14.00 2.19
CA THR A 137 -15.01 -13.36 1.67
C THR A 137 -15.03 -11.88 2.02
N PHE A 138 -15.12 -10.98 1.03
CA PHE A 138 -15.15 -9.53 1.24
C PHE A 138 -16.45 -8.91 0.73
N ARG A 139 -17.35 -8.55 1.65
CA ARG A 139 -18.58 -7.81 1.32
C ARG A 139 -18.34 -6.33 1.52
N TYR A 140 -18.83 -5.48 0.64
CA TYR A 140 -18.83 -4.03 0.85
C TYR A 140 -20.20 -3.44 0.57
N ASP A 141 -20.39 -2.21 0.97
CA ASP A 141 -21.54 -1.41 0.61
C ASP A 141 -21.02 -0.04 0.18
N SER A 142 -21.35 0.34 -1.05
CA SER A 142 -21.11 1.66 -1.61
C SER A 142 -22.43 2.17 -2.20
N GLY A 143 -23.28 2.75 -1.37
CA GLY A 143 -24.54 3.35 -1.83
C GLY A 143 -25.64 2.34 -2.22
N GLY A 144 -25.65 1.15 -1.61
CA GLY A 144 -26.82 0.27 -1.59
C GLY A 144 -26.76 -1.01 -2.43
N THR A 145 -25.69 -1.28 -3.20
CA THR A 145 -25.52 -2.59 -3.88
C THR A 145 -24.05 -2.89 -4.15
N GLY A 146 -23.54 -4.03 -3.65
CA GLY A 146 -22.22 -4.54 -4.07
C GLY A 146 -21.60 -5.58 -3.12
N SER A 147 -21.96 -6.86 -3.24
CA SER A 147 -21.17 -7.92 -2.60
C SER A 147 -20.13 -8.45 -3.58
N ALA A 148 -18.85 -8.45 -3.19
CA ALA A 148 -17.83 -9.27 -3.85
C ALA A 148 -17.55 -10.52 -3.01
N VAL A 149 -16.95 -11.53 -3.61
CA VAL A 149 -16.38 -12.69 -2.91
C VAL A 149 -14.99 -12.88 -3.49
N LEU A 150 -13.98 -12.98 -2.62
CA LEU A 150 -12.60 -13.24 -3.03
C LEU A 150 -12.21 -14.65 -2.59
N ASP A 151 -11.75 -15.44 -3.54
CA ASP A 151 -11.12 -16.71 -3.20
C ASP A 151 -9.63 -16.45 -2.98
N SER A 152 -9.21 -16.51 -1.72
CA SER A 152 -7.82 -16.40 -1.31
C SER A 152 -7.49 -17.57 -0.41
N THR A 153 -6.68 -18.50 -0.90
CA THR A 153 -6.28 -19.74 -0.23
C THR A 153 -5.15 -19.59 0.76
N THR A 154 -4.49 -18.44 0.78
CA THR A 154 -3.35 -18.18 1.67
C THR A 154 -3.76 -17.19 2.76
N PRO A 155 -3.60 -17.54 4.05
CA PRO A 155 -3.79 -16.59 5.16
C PRO A 155 -2.82 -15.44 4.98
N ALA A 156 -3.32 -14.21 5.01
CA ALA A 156 -2.51 -13.02 4.83
C ALA A 156 -2.46 -12.21 6.12
N VAL A 157 -1.34 -11.53 6.32
CA VAL A 157 -1.10 -10.70 7.50
C VAL A 157 -1.50 -9.27 7.16
N PRO A 158 -2.40 -8.63 7.91
CA PRO A 158 -2.72 -7.23 7.66
C PRO A 158 -1.47 -6.37 7.69
N ILE A 159 -1.35 -5.42 6.77
CA ILE A 159 -0.12 -4.62 6.61
C ILE A 159 0.24 -3.87 7.91
N VAL A 160 -0.77 -3.50 8.69
CA VAL A 160 -0.61 -2.92 10.03
C VAL A 160 -0.03 -3.89 11.06
N ALA A 161 -0.25 -5.20 10.89
CA ALA A 161 0.21 -6.27 11.75
C ALA A 161 1.60 -6.82 11.34
N LEU A 162 2.11 -6.45 10.16
CA LEU A 162 3.41 -6.91 9.66
C LEU A 162 4.53 -6.63 10.67
N ALA A 163 4.60 -5.41 11.19
CA ALA A 163 5.60 -5.00 12.17
C ALA A 163 5.59 -5.87 13.44
N TYR A 164 4.41 -6.16 13.98
CA TYR A 164 4.25 -7.06 15.12
C TYR A 164 4.70 -8.49 14.79
N GLN A 165 4.36 -8.99 13.60
CA GLN A 165 4.76 -10.33 13.20
C GLN A 165 6.28 -10.46 13.08
N LEU A 166 6.94 -9.48 12.46
CA LEU A 166 8.40 -9.43 12.38
C LEU A 166 9.04 -9.31 13.76
N ALA A 167 8.43 -8.57 14.70
CA ALA A 167 8.90 -8.50 16.08
C ALA A 167 8.85 -9.86 16.79
N ILE A 168 7.72 -10.58 16.69
CA ILE A 168 7.58 -11.92 17.29
C ILE A 168 8.60 -12.89 16.69
N ARG A 169 8.79 -12.85 15.36
CA ARG A 169 9.81 -13.64 14.64
C ARG A 169 11.26 -13.22 14.93
N GLY A 170 11.48 -12.08 15.58
CA GLY A 170 12.81 -11.53 15.85
C GLY A 170 13.55 -11.03 14.60
N GLU A 171 12.80 -10.56 13.61
CA GLU A 171 13.28 -10.16 12.28
C GLU A 171 13.48 -8.64 12.14
N LEU A 172 13.10 -7.84 13.14
CA LEU A 172 13.35 -6.39 13.23
C LEU A 172 14.83 -6.06 13.52
N ARG A 173 15.72 -6.52 12.64
CA ARG A 173 17.19 -6.35 12.73
C ARG A 173 17.73 -5.77 11.44
N ILE A 174 18.65 -4.81 11.55
CA ILE A 174 19.27 -4.12 10.40
C ILE A 174 19.83 -5.14 9.40
N GLY A 175 19.56 -4.92 8.12
CA GLY A 175 19.98 -5.80 7.02
C GLY A 175 19.00 -6.92 6.69
N ARG A 176 18.08 -7.27 7.61
CA ARG A 176 16.99 -8.22 7.31
C ARG A 176 16.06 -7.66 6.25
N ASN A 177 15.64 -8.55 5.37
CA ASN A 177 14.66 -8.28 4.34
C ASN A 177 13.84 -9.54 4.09
N GLY A 178 12.66 -9.37 3.53
CA GLY A 178 11.76 -10.47 3.26
C GLY A 178 10.59 -10.06 2.37
N ARG A 179 9.73 -11.04 2.13
CA ARG A 179 8.47 -10.88 1.44
C ARG A 179 7.41 -11.63 2.22
N ASP A 180 6.31 -10.96 2.53
CA ASP A 180 5.15 -11.58 3.19
C ASP A 180 3.89 -11.26 2.40
N LEU A 181 2.96 -12.21 2.38
CA LEU A 181 1.64 -11.96 1.85
C LEU A 181 0.87 -11.09 2.84
N THR A 182 0.53 -9.87 2.42
CA THR A 182 -0.14 -8.89 3.26
C THR A 182 -1.48 -8.46 2.71
N THR A 183 -2.40 -8.07 3.58
CA THR A 183 -3.65 -7.40 3.18
C THR A 183 -3.63 -5.94 3.59
N GLY A 184 -4.02 -5.05 2.67
CA GLY A 184 -4.15 -3.62 2.96
C GLY A 184 -4.96 -2.90 1.89
N GLY A 185 -5.18 -1.61 2.11
CA GLY A 185 -5.95 -0.74 1.22
C GLY A 185 -7.47 -0.89 1.37
N TRP A 186 -8.19 -0.15 0.53
CA TRP A 186 -9.64 -0.23 0.41
C TRP A 186 -10.04 -0.43 -1.06
N PRO A 187 -10.69 -1.55 -1.42
CA PRO A 187 -10.95 -2.73 -0.60
C PRO A 187 -9.64 -3.38 -0.13
N SER A 188 -9.69 -4.23 0.90
CA SER A 188 -8.51 -4.96 1.35
C SER A 188 -8.08 -5.99 0.31
N VAL A 189 -6.87 -5.87 -0.22
CA VAL A 189 -6.31 -6.77 -1.25
C VAL A 189 -5.12 -7.53 -0.69
N ALA A 190 -5.11 -8.86 -0.84
CA ALA A 190 -3.98 -9.70 -0.42
C ALA A 190 -2.89 -9.73 -1.51
N ARG A 191 -1.69 -9.21 -1.22
CA ARG A 191 -0.52 -9.34 -2.11
C ARG A 191 0.81 -9.35 -1.35
N ASN A 192 1.86 -9.80 -2.03
CA ASN A 192 3.21 -9.77 -1.49
C ASN A 192 3.65 -8.32 -1.25
N ALA A 193 3.97 -8.01 0.01
CA ALA A 193 4.74 -6.83 0.37
C ALA A 193 6.19 -7.25 0.58
N SER A 194 7.12 -6.48 0.02
CA SER A 194 8.54 -6.64 0.34
C SER A 194 8.93 -5.63 1.40
N TRP A 195 9.83 -6.02 2.30
CA TRP A 195 10.28 -5.15 3.38
C TRP A 195 11.77 -5.31 3.61
N LYS A 196 12.40 -4.24 4.10
CA LYS A 196 13.82 -4.22 4.47
C LYS A 196 14.03 -3.33 5.69
N VAL A 197 14.72 -3.84 6.69
CA VAL A 197 15.18 -3.06 7.84
C VAL A 197 16.51 -2.40 7.48
N THR A 198 16.52 -1.08 7.44
CA THR A 198 17.60 -0.27 6.84
C THR A 198 18.49 0.44 7.85
N GLY A 199 18.02 0.64 9.07
CA GLY A 199 18.79 1.30 10.13
C GLY A 199 18.00 1.34 11.43
N ASP A 200 18.58 1.94 12.46
CA ASP A 200 17.92 2.26 13.71
C ASP A 200 18.12 3.74 14.07
N THR A 201 17.23 4.26 14.90
CA THR A 201 17.32 5.63 15.43
C THR A 201 16.54 5.72 16.74
N THR A 202 16.64 6.85 17.42
CA THR A 202 15.79 7.20 18.56
C THR A 202 14.87 8.32 18.14
N LEU A 203 13.56 8.09 18.27
CA LEU A 203 12.55 9.13 18.09
C LEU A 203 12.23 9.75 19.44
N VAL A 204 12.01 11.06 19.45
CA VAL A 204 11.55 11.83 20.60
C VAL A 204 10.15 12.33 20.27
N PHE A 205 9.19 12.12 21.16
CA PHE A 205 7.80 12.54 20.94
C PHE A 205 7.17 13.05 22.24
N PRO A 206 6.17 13.95 22.15
CA PRO A 206 5.36 14.31 23.30
C PRO A 206 4.56 13.10 23.78
N ASP A 207 4.70 12.76 25.05
CA ASP A 207 3.92 11.70 25.70
C ASP A 207 2.68 12.27 26.39
N SER A 208 2.74 13.53 26.85
CA SER A 208 1.61 14.21 27.47
C SER A 208 1.52 15.67 27.06
N ALA A 209 0.31 16.22 27.17
CA ALA A 209 0.05 17.62 26.95
C ALA A 209 -0.93 18.20 27.95
N GLU A 210 -0.77 19.49 28.21
CA GLU A 210 -1.64 20.29 29.07
C GLU A 210 -2.27 21.42 28.26
N PHE A 211 -3.50 21.78 28.62
CA PHE A 211 -4.19 22.92 28.03
C PHE A 211 -3.81 24.21 28.77
N ASP A 212 -3.20 25.15 28.07
CA ASP A 212 -2.89 26.48 28.60
C ASP A 212 -4.09 27.42 28.39
N PRO A 213 -4.81 27.82 29.46
CA PRO A 213 -6.00 28.66 29.34
C PRO A 213 -5.67 30.11 28.93
N ARG A 214 -4.43 30.57 29.06
CA ARG A 214 -4.02 31.94 28.69
C ARG A 214 -3.81 32.06 27.18
N THR A 215 -3.24 31.03 26.57
CA THR A 215 -3.00 31.01 25.12
C THR A 215 -4.07 30.25 24.34
N LEU A 216 -4.98 29.57 25.05
CA LEU A 216 -6.01 28.66 24.50
C LEU A 216 -5.41 27.55 23.61
N ARG A 217 -4.19 27.11 23.93
CA ARG A 217 -3.43 26.12 23.17
C ARG A 217 -3.01 24.95 24.05
N TRP A 218 -2.99 23.76 23.45
CA TRP A 218 -2.35 22.60 24.05
C TRP A 218 -0.84 22.69 23.87
N LYS A 219 -0.08 22.30 24.90
CA LYS A 219 1.39 22.29 24.89
C LYS A 219 1.89 20.96 25.41
N ALA A 220 2.95 20.45 24.78
CA ALA A 220 3.67 19.27 25.28
C ALA A 220 4.29 19.58 26.64
N VAL A 221 4.14 18.67 27.60
CA VAL A 221 4.69 18.82 28.97
C VAL A 221 5.78 17.79 29.23
N HIS A 222 5.51 16.52 28.93
CA HIS A 222 6.50 15.46 29.01
C HIS A 222 6.81 14.89 27.62
N TRP A 223 8.07 14.54 27.45
CA TRP A 223 8.62 13.98 26.22
C TRP A 223 9.20 12.62 26.55
N ASP A 224 8.93 11.65 25.70
CA ASP A 224 9.48 10.31 25.80
C ASP A 224 10.32 9.98 24.56
N THR A 225 11.12 8.93 24.66
CA THR A 225 12.00 8.45 23.61
C THR A 225 11.73 7.00 23.29
N ALA A 226 11.58 6.68 22.00
CA ALA A 226 11.47 5.30 21.53
C ALA A 226 12.67 4.95 20.65
N ARG A 227 13.36 3.86 21.00
CA ARG A 227 14.36 3.26 20.12
C ARG A 227 13.64 2.45 19.04
N VAL A 228 13.85 2.82 17.79
CA VAL A 228 13.11 2.29 16.65
C VAL A 228 14.04 1.80 15.56
N VAL A 229 13.58 0.82 14.79
CA VAL A 229 14.19 0.44 13.52
C VAL A 229 13.45 1.12 12.37
N ARG A 230 14.21 1.54 11.35
CA ARG A 230 13.68 2.06 10.09
C ARG A 230 13.43 0.91 9.13
N MET A 231 12.18 0.67 8.79
CA MET A 231 11.72 -0.37 7.87
C MET A 231 11.16 0.28 6.60
N VAL A 232 11.75 -0.03 5.44
CA VAL A 232 11.19 0.35 4.13
C VAL A 232 10.28 -0.78 3.69
N VAL A 233 9.04 -0.47 3.35
CA VAL A 233 8.03 -1.41 2.88
C VAL A 233 7.56 -1.01 1.50
N THR A 234 7.56 -1.95 0.58
CA THR A 234 6.94 -1.82 -0.73
C THR A 234 5.70 -2.70 -0.73
N ALA A 235 4.55 -2.05 -0.63
CA ALA A 235 3.24 -2.67 -0.68
C ALA A 235 2.49 -2.26 -1.96
N PRO A 236 1.42 -2.98 -2.33
CA PRO A 236 0.65 -2.68 -3.53
C PRO A 236 -0.05 -1.32 -3.54
N THR A 237 -0.36 -0.80 -2.35
CA THR A 237 -0.95 0.52 -2.13
C THR A 237 0.08 1.65 -2.27
N GLY A 238 1.35 1.30 -2.45
CA GLY A 238 2.46 2.22 -2.54
C GLY A 238 3.54 1.91 -1.51
N PRO A 239 4.78 2.37 -1.75
CA PRO A 239 5.88 2.25 -0.80
C PRO A 239 5.71 3.22 0.38
N TYR A 240 6.24 2.85 1.55
CA TYR A 240 6.35 3.71 2.71
C TYR A 240 7.56 3.32 3.58
N THR A 241 8.04 4.27 4.36
CA THR A 241 9.03 4.06 5.41
C THR A 241 8.29 4.07 6.74
N ALA A 242 8.51 3.06 7.58
CA ALA A 242 7.97 2.98 8.93
C ALA A 242 9.10 2.98 9.97
N TRP A 243 8.83 3.60 11.10
CA TRP A 243 9.65 3.50 12.31
C TRP A 243 8.93 2.61 13.31
N VAL A 244 9.59 1.54 13.72
CA VAL A 244 8.97 0.46 14.49
C VAL A 244 9.82 0.16 15.71
N GLU A 245 9.20 0.09 16.89
CA GLU A 245 9.84 -0.35 18.12
C GLU A 245 10.14 -1.85 18.10
N GLN A 246 11.02 -2.32 18.99
CA GLN A 246 11.41 -3.74 19.04
C GLN A 246 10.25 -4.71 19.34
N ASN A 247 9.17 -4.22 19.95
CA ASN A 247 7.95 -4.97 20.21
C ASN A 247 6.96 -4.96 19.01
N GLY A 248 7.28 -4.26 17.91
CA GLY A 248 6.43 -4.12 16.73
C GLY A 248 5.50 -2.90 16.74
N THR A 249 5.47 -2.11 17.82
CA THR A 249 4.67 -0.88 17.89
C THR A 249 5.16 0.14 16.88
N LEU A 250 4.23 0.71 16.12
CA LEU A 250 4.51 1.75 15.15
C LEU A 250 4.77 3.09 15.87
N ALA A 251 5.88 3.73 15.54
CA ALA A 251 6.26 5.05 16.05
C ALA A 251 6.15 6.16 14.98
N GLY A 252 6.06 5.80 13.70
CA GLY A 252 5.77 6.74 12.64
C GLY A 252 5.76 6.11 11.25
N ILE A 253 5.24 6.85 10.27
CA ILE A 253 5.21 6.49 8.84
C ILE A 253 5.59 7.71 8.01
N GLU A 254 6.31 7.50 6.92
CA GLU A 254 6.53 8.49 5.88
C GLU A 254 6.26 7.88 4.51
N TYR A 255 5.40 8.53 3.73
CA TYR A 255 5.16 8.19 2.34
C TYR A 255 6.07 9.04 1.43
N PRO A 256 6.71 8.47 0.40
CA PRO A 256 7.71 9.17 -0.42
C PRO A 256 7.18 10.44 -1.10
N LEU A 257 5.92 10.44 -1.52
CA LEU A 257 5.26 11.57 -2.20
C LEU A 257 4.12 12.17 -1.36
N GLY A 258 4.06 11.82 -0.08
CA GLY A 258 2.84 11.94 0.70
C GLY A 258 3.03 12.49 2.10
N THR A 259 2.15 12.06 3.01
CA THR A 259 2.09 12.57 4.37
C THR A 259 3.06 11.83 5.30
N ARG A 260 3.27 12.41 6.47
CA ARG A 260 3.98 11.78 7.59
C ARG A 260 3.04 11.56 8.76
N TRP A 261 3.20 10.44 9.43
CA TRP A 261 2.52 10.12 10.68
C TRP A 261 3.55 10.21 11.78
N ILE A 262 3.39 11.17 12.68
CA ILE A 262 4.33 11.44 13.76
C ILE A 262 3.63 11.10 15.08
N ARG A 263 4.20 10.15 15.83
CA ARG A 263 3.67 9.80 17.15
C ARG A 263 3.66 11.01 18.08
N THR A 264 2.58 11.17 18.84
CA THR A 264 2.40 12.26 19.81
C THR A 264 1.27 11.93 20.78
N ASP A 265 1.07 12.76 21.81
CA ASP A 265 -0.04 12.70 22.75
C ASP A 265 -1.41 12.88 22.06
N PHE A 266 -2.46 12.27 22.63
CA PHE A 266 -3.83 12.36 22.13
C PHE A 266 -4.33 13.80 21.99
N ASN A 267 -4.10 14.66 22.98
CA ASN A 267 -4.61 16.03 22.94
C ASN A 267 -3.89 16.87 21.89
N LEU A 268 -2.59 16.63 21.65
CA LEU A 268 -1.89 17.27 20.54
C LEU A 268 -2.38 16.77 19.19
N ALA A 269 -2.52 15.44 19.03
CA ALA A 269 -2.98 14.84 17.78
C ALA A 269 -4.42 15.26 17.42
N VAL A 270 -5.33 15.31 18.39
CA VAL A 270 -6.77 15.44 18.15
C VAL A 270 -7.34 16.76 18.65
N SER A 271 -7.18 17.06 19.94
CA SER A 271 -7.82 18.22 20.58
C SER A 271 -7.26 19.56 20.06
N ALA A 272 -5.93 19.66 19.93
CA ALA A 272 -5.24 20.84 19.40
C ALA A 272 -5.51 21.03 17.91
N PHE A 273 -5.51 19.93 17.14
CA PHE A 273 -5.82 19.96 15.72
C PHE A 273 -7.25 20.45 15.46
N ARG A 274 -8.24 19.95 16.23
CA ARG A 274 -9.64 20.44 16.13
C ARG A 274 -9.74 21.95 16.34
N ARG A 275 -9.04 22.52 17.32
CA ARG A 275 -9.01 23.98 17.52
C ARG A 275 -8.31 24.74 16.39
N THR A 276 -7.28 24.13 15.79
CA THR A 276 -6.61 24.69 14.61
C THR A 276 -7.58 24.77 13.43
N LEU A 277 -8.52 23.84 13.30
CA LEU A 277 -9.57 23.93 12.28
C LEU A 277 -10.56 25.07 12.53
N ASP A 278 -10.64 25.65 13.72
CA ASP A 278 -11.53 26.79 13.98
C ASP A 278 -10.90 28.12 13.54
N SER A 279 -9.56 28.22 13.57
CA SER A 279 -8.83 29.50 13.41
C SER A 279 -7.71 29.50 12.34
N GLY A 280 -7.33 28.34 11.80
CA GLY A 280 -6.16 28.14 10.93
C GLY A 280 -6.45 27.31 9.67
N ARG A 281 -7.69 27.34 9.16
CA ARG A 281 -8.10 26.58 7.96
C ARG A 281 -7.29 26.93 6.72
N ASP A 282 -6.92 28.20 6.56
CA ASP A 282 -6.18 28.66 5.38
C ASP A 282 -4.78 28.08 5.31
N ALA A 283 -4.11 27.93 6.45
CA ALA A 283 -2.81 27.27 6.54
C ALA A 283 -2.90 25.79 6.10
N ILE A 284 -3.92 25.07 6.59
CA ILE A 284 -4.17 23.68 6.20
C ILE A 284 -4.50 23.58 4.70
N ARG A 285 -5.39 24.45 4.21
CA ARG A 285 -5.77 24.49 2.79
C ARG A 285 -4.59 24.82 1.87
N SER A 286 -3.62 25.61 2.35
CA SER A 286 -2.45 26.03 1.56
C SER A 286 -1.48 24.89 1.24
N VAL A 287 -1.39 23.88 2.11
CA VAL A 287 -0.51 22.71 1.90
C VAL A 287 -1.20 21.54 1.21
N LEU A 288 -2.54 21.50 1.22
CA LEU A 288 -3.30 20.44 0.55
C LEU A 288 -3.31 20.65 -0.97
N PRO A 289 -2.88 19.67 -1.77
CA PRO A 289 -2.90 19.79 -3.22
C PRO A 289 -4.33 19.87 -3.74
N LEU A 290 -4.52 20.54 -4.89
CA LEU A 290 -5.74 20.36 -5.67
C LEU A 290 -5.74 18.92 -6.20
N MET A 291 -6.85 18.21 -6.00
CA MET A 291 -7.01 16.84 -6.48
C MET A 291 -8.31 16.74 -7.25
N GLU A 292 -8.21 16.52 -8.56
CA GLU A 292 -9.38 16.44 -9.46
C GLU A 292 -9.34 15.14 -10.28
N PRO A 293 -10.49 14.67 -10.82
CA PRO A 293 -10.49 13.52 -11.71
C PRO A 293 -9.72 13.82 -13.01
N TYR A 294 -8.81 12.93 -13.41
CA TYR A 294 -8.06 13.05 -14.66
C TYR A 294 -8.95 13.19 -15.90
N ALA A 295 -10.08 12.49 -15.90
CA ALA A 295 -10.99 12.54 -17.03
C ALA A 295 -11.59 13.92 -17.27
N THR A 296 -11.74 14.76 -16.24
CA THR A 296 -12.25 16.14 -16.36
C THR A 296 -11.14 17.19 -16.30
N SER A 297 -9.89 16.77 -16.07
CA SER A 297 -8.73 17.67 -15.91
C SER A 297 -8.28 18.34 -17.20
N VAL A 298 -7.42 19.36 -17.04
CA VAL A 298 -6.74 20.06 -18.14
C VAL A 298 -5.63 19.26 -18.81
N VAL A 299 -5.27 18.07 -18.28
CA VAL A 299 -4.15 17.29 -18.83
C VAL A 299 -4.46 16.87 -20.26
N ARG A 300 -3.52 17.17 -21.18
CA ARG A 300 -3.60 16.68 -22.55
C ARG A 300 -3.56 15.16 -22.54
N ARG A 301 -4.66 14.56 -23.02
CA ARG A 301 -4.85 13.11 -23.14
C ARG A 301 -4.13 12.56 -24.37
N ASP A 302 -2.86 12.91 -24.54
CA ASP A 302 -2.07 12.42 -25.64
C ASP A 302 -1.79 10.92 -25.47
N THR A 303 -1.76 10.21 -26.59
CA THR A 303 -1.25 8.84 -26.67
C THR A 303 0.26 8.88 -26.87
N ALA A 304 0.94 9.91 -26.35
CA ALA A 304 2.32 10.19 -26.68
C ALA A 304 3.16 8.94 -26.41
N THR A 305 3.80 8.47 -27.47
CA THR A 305 4.71 7.33 -27.46
C THR A 305 6.12 7.75 -27.02
N THR A 306 6.32 9.01 -26.62
CA THR A 306 7.59 9.54 -26.17
C THR A 306 7.69 9.49 -24.65
N GLU A 307 8.87 9.09 -24.18
CA GLU A 307 9.21 9.10 -22.75
C GLU A 307 9.03 10.50 -22.16
N ARG A 308 8.31 10.60 -21.04
CA ARG A 308 8.23 11.82 -20.24
C ARG A 308 9.08 11.70 -18.99
N ARG A 309 9.77 12.77 -18.63
CA ARG A 309 10.62 12.82 -17.44
C ARG A 309 10.16 13.91 -16.50
N PHE A 310 10.22 13.63 -15.21
CA PHE A 310 9.85 14.54 -14.15
C PHE A 310 10.96 14.58 -13.12
N LEU A 311 11.42 15.77 -12.78
CA LEU A 311 12.15 15.99 -11.54
C LEU A 311 11.14 15.93 -10.40
N VAL A 312 11.38 15.05 -9.45
CA VAL A 312 10.51 14.79 -8.30
C VAL A 312 11.06 15.54 -7.09
N THR A 313 10.32 16.53 -6.62
CA THR A 313 10.65 17.24 -5.38
C THR A 313 9.48 17.17 -4.41
N ARG A 314 9.70 17.59 -3.15
CA ARG A 314 8.61 17.80 -2.21
C ARG A 314 7.96 19.17 -2.42
N ALA A 315 6.69 19.29 -2.04
CA ALA A 315 6.00 20.57 -1.97
C ALA A 315 6.44 21.36 -0.74
N SER A 316 6.72 20.64 0.35
CA SER A 316 7.46 21.11 1.50
C SER A 316 8.95 21.33 1.18
N SER A 317 9.65 22.03 2.06
CA SER A 317 11.10 22.28 1.95
C SER A 317 11.97 21.06 2.31
N ARG A 318 11.36 19.89 2.57
CA ARG A 318 12.08 18.68 2.97
C ARG A 318 12.68 17.96 1.76
N GLU A 319 13.75 17.22 2.00
CA GLU A 319 14.35 16.33 0.98
C GLU A 319 13.47 15.09 0.75
N ILE A 320 13.57 14.55 -0.47
CA ILE A 320 12.89 13.32 -0.84
C ILE A 320 13.70 12.09 -0.42
N ASP A 321 13.03 11.07 0.10
CA ASP A 321 13.66 9.78 0.41
C ASP A 321 13.89 9.02 -0.90
N LEU A 322 15.11 9.09 -1.44
CA LEU A 322 15.47 8.46 -2.72
C LEU A 322 15.27 6.95 -2.71
N ALA A 323 15.45 6.28 -1.57
CA ALA A 323 15.26 4.84 -1.46
C ALA A 323 13.77 4.46 -1.58
N ALA A 324 12.90 5.28 -0.99
CA ALA A 324 11.45 5.12 -1.10
C ALA A 324 10.94 5.55 -2.49
N LEU A 325 11.50 6.62 -3.08
CA LEU A 325 11.17 7.04 -4.45
C LEU A 325 11.53 5.97 -5.47
N ALA A 326 12.69 5.32 -5.35
CA ALA A 326 13.13 4.24 -6.22
C ALA A 326 12.14 3.07 -6.30
N GLN A 327 11.29 2.88 -5.28
CA GLN A 327 10.25 1.86 -5.28
C GLN A 327 9.07 2.15 -6.21
N LEU A 328 8.97 3.37 -6.77
CA LEU A 328 8.00 3.68 -7.84
C LEU A 328 8.44 3.11 -9.20
N ALA A 329 9.68 2.64 -9.34
CA ALA A 329 10.13 1.96 -10.55
C ALA A 329 9.30 0.70 -10.86
N GLY A 330 9.29 0.30 -12.12
CA GLY A 330 8.65 -0.91 -12.58
C GLY A 330 7.65 -0.67 -13.72
N ALA A 331 7.52 -1.66 -14.59
CA ALA A 331 6.79 -1.59 -15.84
C ALA A 331 7.32 -0.42 -16.69
N ARG A 332 6.46 0.52 -17.06
CA ARG A 332 6.84 1.71 -17.85
C ARG A 332 7.48 2.83 -17.05
N GLN A 333 7.81 2.63 -15.76
CA GLN A 333 8.41 3.65 -14.90
C GLN A 333 9.84 3.31 -14.55
N ARG A 334 10.74 4.28 -14.69
CA ARG A 334 12.13 4.20 -14.24
C ARG A 334 12.41 5.35 -13.29
N VAL A 335 13.07 5.06 -12.18
CA VAL A 335 13.57 6.07 -11.26
C VAL A 335 15.09 6.07 -11.32
N SER A 336 15.67 7.25 -11.53
CA SER A 336 17.11 7.48 -11.42
C SER A 336 17.32 8.70 -10.53
N HIS A 337 17.89 8.50 -9.34
CA HIS A 337 17.99 9.53 -8.32
C HIS A 337 16.62 10.19 -8.04
N ASP A 338 16.51 11.50 -8.27
CA ASP A 338 15.31 12.33 -8.08
C ASP A 338 14.44 12.42 -9.35
N THR A 339 14.80 11.70 -10.41
CA THR A 339 14.13 11.79 -11.70
C THR A 339 13.28 10.56 -11.96
N LEU A 340 11.98 10.78 -12.19
CA LEU A 340 11.02 9.77 -12.61
C LEU A 340 10.79 9.86 -14.12
N SER A 341 10.99 8.76 -14.82
CA SER A 341 10.80 8.65 -16.26
C SER A 341 9.68 7.66 -16.57
N ILE A 342 8.79 8.02 -17.50
CA ILE A 342 7.63 7.23 -17.89
C ILE A 342 7.69 6.99 -19.40
N GLY A 343 7.99 5.75 -19.77
CA GLY A 343 8.09 5.32 -21.16
C GLY A 343 6.74 4.96 -21.77
N PRO A 344 6.67 4.78 -23.10
CA PRO A 344 5.49 4.24 -23.79
C PRO A 344 5.28 2.74 -23.50
N THR A 345 6.36 2.03 -23.20
CA THR A 345 6.40 0.58 -22.96
C THR A 345 7.20 0.30 -21.69
N THR A 346 7.24 -0.98 -21.27
CA THR A 346 8.06 -1.43 -20.15
C THR A 346 9.53 -1.08 -20.38
N PHE A 347 10.17 -0.46 -19.39
CA PHE A 347 11.62 -0.46 -19.32
C PHE A 347 12.01 -1.86 -18.86
N ALA A 348 12.73 -2.63 -19.70
CA ALA A 348 13.04 -4.05 -19.51
C ALA A 348 13.11 -4.49 -18.03
N ASP A 349 12.09 -5.20 -17.56
CA ASP A 349 11.99 -5.65 -16.17
C ASP A 349 11.88 -7.18 -16.13
N GLY A 350 12.65 -7.81 -15.24
CA GLY A 350 12.63 -9.25 -14.97
C GLY A 350 11.41 -9.73 -14.16
N LEU A 351 10.26 -9.07 -14.29
CA LEU A 351 9.01 -9.46 -13.62
C LEU A 351 8.24 -10.45 -14.50
N THR A 352 7.67 -11.49 -13.91
CA THR A 352 6.81 -12.45 -14.62
C THR A 352 5.34 -12.06 -14.46
N PRO A 353 4.45 -12.41 -15.41
CA PRO A 353 3.03 -12.02 -15.34
C PRO A 353 2.34 -12.46 -14.04
N THR A 354 2.74 -13.61 -13.50
CA THR A 354 2.05 -14.28 -12.38
C THR A 354 2.22 -13.61 -11.03
N SER A 355 3.31 -12.88 -10.77
CA SER A 355 3.51 -12.26 -9.45
C SER A 355 2.57 -11.06 -9.19
N ASP A 356 2.01 -10.49 -10.25
CA ASP A 356 1.43 -9.15 -10.22
C ASP A 356 -0.07 -9.09 -10.62
N VAL A 357 -0.64 -10.19 -11.13
CA VAL A 357 -2.08 -10.36 -11.45
C VAL A 357 -2.88 -10.67 -10.17
N ALA A 358 -2.56 -10.00 -9.06
CA ALA A 358 -3.11 -10.37 -7.77
C ALA A 358 -4.64 -10.21 -7.70
N THR A 359 -5.22 -10.89 -6.73
CA THR A 359 -6.67 -11.04 -6.57
C THR A 359 -7.27 -9.75 -6.01
N ASP A 360 -7.91 -8.95 -6.86
CA ASP A 360 -8.70 -7.78 -6.46
C ASP A 360 -10.18 -8.20 -6.35
N PRO A 361 -10.83 -8.07 -5.17
CA PRO A 361 -12.24 -8.47 -4.98
C PRO A 361 -13.22 -7.70 -5.86
N LEU A 362 -12.88 -6.49 -6.30
CA LEU A 362 -13.73 -5.69 -7.17
C LEU A 362 -13.52 -6.02 -8.66
N VAL A 363 -12.63 -6.96 -8.96
CA VAL A 363 -12.46 -7.56 -10.29
C VAL A 363 -13.07 -8.96 -10.25
N GLN A 364 -14.40 -9.03 -10.26
CA GLN A 364 -15.11 -10.31 -10.22
C GLN A 364 -14.80 -11.15 -11.47
N ARG A 365 -14.90 -12.48 -11.33
CA ARG A 365 -14.58 -13.49 -12.36
C ARG A 365 -15.74 -14.45 -12.54
N ASP A 366 -15.74 -15.17 -13.66
CA ASP A 366 -16.64 -16.30 -13.97
C ASP A 366 -18.14 -15.94 -13.93
N ALA A 367 -18.46 -14.65 -13.94
CA ALA A 367 -19.84 -14.18 -13.93
C ALA A 367 -20.39 -14.15 -15.35
N ALA A 368 -21.56 -14.74 -15.58
CA ALA A 368 -22.16 -14.89 -16.91
C ALA A 368 -22.16 -13.60 -17.77
N PRO A 369 -22.44 -12.39 -17.23
CA PRO A 369 -22.36 -11.16 -18.01
C PRO A 369 -20.94 -10.80 -18.48
N LEU A 370 -19.91 -11.07 -17.68
CA LEU A 370 -18.51 -10.83 -18.03
C LEU A 370 -18.04 -11.79 -19.12
N VAL A 371 -18.39 -13.08 -18.97
CA VAL A 371 -18.09 -14.12 -19.97
C VAL A 371 -18.78 -13.80 -21.31
N ALA A 372 -20.02 -13.34 -21.28
CA ALA A 372 -20.73 -12.91 -22.49
C ALA A 372 -20.01 -11.74 -23.19
N LEU A 373 -19.61 -10.72 -22.43
CA LEU A 373 -18.85 -9.60 -22.97
C LEU A 373 -17.48 -10.03 -23.53
N ALA A 374 -16.80 -10.98 -22.89
CA ALA A 374 -15.57 -11.56 -23.40
C ALA A 374 -15.79 -12.22 -24.77
N ARG A 375 -16.85 -13.03 -24.92
CA ARG A 375 -17.20 -13.66 -26.21
C ARG A 375 -17.50 -12.63 -27.32
N ASP A 376 -18.17 -11.53 -26.99
CA ASP A 376 -18.47 -10.46 -27.96
C ASP A 376 -17.19 -9.80 -28.50
N VAL A 377 -16.15 -9.72 -27.66
CA VAL A 377 -14.86 -9.10 -27.98
C VAL A 377 -13.87 -10.11 -28.60
N SER A 378 -14.04 -11.41 -28.33
CA SER A 378 -13.22 -12.50 -28.88
C SER A 378 -13.49 -12.72 -30.36
N ARG A 379 -13.03 -11.79 -31.20
CA ARG A 379 -12.94 -11.93 -32.65
C ARG A 379 -11.49 -12.20 -33.06
N SER A 380 -11.29 -12.66 -34.29
CA SER A 380 -9.95 -12.89 -34.85
C SER A 380 -9.08 -11.62 -34.79
N GLY A 381 -7.80 -11.82 -34.50
CA GLY A 381 -6.80 -10.77 -34.30
C GLY A 381 -5.72 -11.20 -33.33
N ASP A 382 -4.60 -10.49 -33.32
CA ASP A 382 -3.57 -10.68 -32.30
C ASP A 382 -4.01 -10.10 -30.94
N ARG A 383 -3.23 -10.34 -29.89
CA ARG A 383 -3.52 -9.85 -28.52
C ARG A 383 -3.66 -8.33 -28.48
N ALA A 384 -2.88 -7.59 -29.27
CA ALA A 384 -2.93 -6.13 -29.33
C ALA A 384 -4.26 -5.63 -29.91
N ALA A 385 -4.73 -6.23 -31.00
CA ALA A 385 -6.02 -5.93 -31.61
C ALA A 385 -7.19 -6.26 -30.67
N ILE A 386 -7.12 -7.38 -29.94
CA ILE A 386 -8.14 -7.77 -28.96
C ILE A 386 -8.20 -6.75 -27.80
N VAL A 387 -7.05 -6.35 -27.25
CA VAL A 387 -6.97 -5.35 -26.18
C VAL A 387 -7.50 -3.98 -26.63
N ALA A 388 -7.10 -3.52 -27.82
CA ALA A 388 -7.60 -2.27 -28.39
C ALA A 388 -9.12 -2.30 -28.60
N ARG A 389 -9.65 -3.44 -29.07
CA ARG A 389 -11.09 -3.64 -29.24
C ARG A 389 -11.81 -3.62 -27.89
N LEU A 390 -11.27 -4.31 -26.89
CA LEU A 390 -11.84 -4.34 -25.54
C LEU A 390 -11.92 -2.94 -24.93
N ALA A 391 -10.83 -2.16 -25.00
CA ALA A 391 -10.80 -0.79 -24.49
C ALA A 391 -11.89 0.08 -25.14
N ASN A 392 -12.02 0.01 -26.47
CA ASN A 392 -13.07 0.73 -27.21
C ASN A 392 -14.49 0.27 -26.83
N VAL A 393 -14.71 -1.05 -26.73
CA VAL A 393 -16.03 -1.60 -26.38
C VAL A 393 -16.45 -1.21 -24.97
N VAL A 394 -15.53 -1.23 -24.01
CA VAL A 394 -15.78 -0.80 -22.63
C VAL A 394 -16.13 0.68 -22.59
N ALA A 395 -15.32 1.54 -23.22
CA ALA A 395 -15.56 2.99 -23.29
C ALA A 395 -16.90 3.34 -23.97
N ALA A 396 -17.31 2.56 -24.98
CA ALA A 396 -18.58 2.77 -25.66
C ALA A 396 -19.80 2.27 -24.88
N LYS A 397 -19.65 1.21 -24.07
CA LYS A 397 -20.75 0.59 -23.31
C LYS A 397 -21.01 1.26 -21.96
N VAL A 398 -20.01 1.95 -21.41
CA VAL A 398 -20.04 2.48 -20.05
C VAL A 398 -19.77 3.98 -20.05
N ALA A 399 -20.73 4.75 -19.55
CA ALA A 399 -20.54 6.17 -19.34
C ALA A 399 -19.63 6.44 -18.12
N LEU A 400 -18.74 7.42 -18.25
CA LEU A 400 -17.98 7.92 -17.12
C LEU A 400 -18.91 8.68 -16.16
N ASP A 401 -18.88 8.30 -14.88
CA ASP A 401 -19.55 8.99 -13.78
C ASP A 401 -18.53 9.22 -12.67
N THR A 402 -18.16 10.48 -12.42
CA THR A 402 -17.18 10.84 -11.37
C THR A 402 -17.81 10.99 -10.00
N ALA A 403 -19.12 10.77 -9.85
CA ALA A 403 -19.79 10.85 -8.56
C ALA A 403 -19.28 9.78 -7.59
N TYR A 404 -19.09 10.16 -6.32
CA TYR A 404 -18.54 9.26 -5.30
C TYR A 404 -19.33 7.97 -5.09
N GLY A 405 -20.66 8.02 -5.29
CA GLY A 405 -21.54 6.85 -5.15
C GLY A 405 -21.65 5.97 -6.40
N ALA A 406 -21.01 6.33 -7.51
CA ALA A 406 -21.05 5.52 -8.72
C ALA A 406 -20.28 4.19 -8.52
N PRO A 407 -20.66 3.11 -9.21
CA PRO A 407 -19.99 1.82 -9.09
C PRO A 407 -18.48 1.88 -9.33
N VAL A 408 -17.74 1.11 -8.52
CA VAL A 408 -16.27 1.02 -8.55
C VAL A 408 -15.75 -0.40 -8.83
N ASP A 409 -16.65 -1.37 -9.00
CA ASP A 409 -16.36 -2.77 -9.28
C ASP A 409 -16.82 -3.20 -10.68
N ALA A 410 -16.26 -4.30 -11.20
CA ALA A 410 -16.48 -4.73 -12.58
C ALA A 410 -17.94 -5.07 -12.89
N LEU A 411 -18.61 -5.85 -12.04
CA LEU A 411 -19.99 -6.27 -12.26
C LEU A 411 -21.00 -5.12 -12.07
N GLY A 412 -20.88 -4.37 -10.98
CA GLY A 412 -21.68 -3.17 -10.76
C GLY A 412 -21.52 -2.21 -11.92
N CYS A 413 -20.31 -2.09 -12.46
CA CYS A 413 -20.05 -1.23 -13.60
C CYS A 413 -20.74 -1.70 -14.89
N LEU A 414 -20.64 -2.99 -15.21
CA LEU A 414 -21.31 -3.55 -16.39
C LEU A 414 -22.83 -3.46 -16.31
N HIS A 415 -23.41 -3.70 -15.13
CA HIS A 415 -24.86 -3.63 -14.91
C HIS A 415 -25.38 -2.19 -14.97
N ALA A 416 -24.73 -1.26 -14.28
CA ALA A 416 -25.18 0.13 -14.23
C ALA A 416 -24.92 0.89 -15.54
N ARG A 417 -23.94 0.45 -16.35
CA ARG A 417 -23.45 1.13 -17.57
C ARG A 417 -23.01 2.58 -17.32
N ARG A 418 -22.72 2.92 -16.07
CA ARG A 418 -22.14 4.18 -15.64
C ARG A 418 -21.29 3.92 -14.40
N CYS A 419 -20.04 4.40 -14.39
CA CYS A 419 -19.09 4.05 -13.33
C CYS A 419 -18.00 5.10 -13.19
N ARG A 420 -17.32 5.06 -12.04
CA ARG A 420 -16.06 5.78 -11.87
C ARG A 420 -14.96 5.16 -12.75
N PRO A 421 -13.84 5.89 -12.98
CA PRO A 421 -12.65 5.33 -13.64
C PRO A 421 -12.22 3.97 -13.05
N ASP A 422 -12.35 3.82 -11.74
CA ASP A 422 -12.05 2.59 -10.99
C ASP A 422 -12.84 1.39 -11.51
N GLY A 423 -14.17 1.54 -11.62
CA GLY A 423 -15.07 0.48 -12.09
C GLY A 423 -14.83 0.15 -13.55
N ILE A 424 -14.56 1.16 -14.40
CA ILE A 424 -14.27 0.97 -15.82
C ILE A 424 -12.96 0.18 -16.00
N ALA A 425 -11.90 0.57 -15.28
CA ALA A 425 -10.62 -0.14 -15.31
C ALA A 425 -10.76 -1.58 -14.80
N ARG A 426 -11.51 -1.80 -13.72
CA ARG A 426 -11.76 -3.15 -13.20
C ARG A 426 -12.61 -4.01 -14.14
N LEU A 427 -13.61 -3.44 -14.81
CA LEU A 427 -14.39 -4.13 -15.84
C LEU A 427 -13.49 -4.57 -17.00
N PHE A 428 -12.61 -3.69 -17.48
CA PHE A 428 -11.64 -4.06 -18.50
C PHE A 428 -10.76 -5.23 -18.04
N VAL A 429 -10.20 -5.16 -16.83
CA VAL A 429 -9.33 -6.21 -16.28
C VAL A 429 -10.09 -7.53 -16.13
N ALA A 430 -11.34 -7.50 -15.67
CA ALA A 430 -12.17 -8.69 -15.53
C ALA A 430 -12.37 -9.38 -16.88
N VAL A 431 -12.82 -8.65 -17.90
CA VAL A 431 -13.06 -9.20 -19.25
C VAL A 431 -11.75 -9.65 -19.92
N ALA A 432 -10.65 -8.92 -19.73
CA ALA A 432 -9.35 -9.33 -20.23
C ALA A 432 -8.92 -10.68 -19.64
N ARG A 433 -9.15 -10.90 -18.34
CA ARG A 433 -8.84 -12.16 -17.67
C ARG A 433 -9.75 -13.31 -18.15
N GLU A 434 -11.03 -13.07 -18.45
CA GLU A 434 -11.92 -14.05 -19.09
C GLU A 434 -11.40 -14.48 -20.49
N LEU A 435 -10.67 -13.60 -21.17
CA LEU A 435 -10.00 -13.88 -22.45
C LEU A 435 -8.63 -14.57 -22.29
N GLY A 436 -8.24 -14.95 -21.07
CA GLY A 436 -6.93 -15.52 -20.77
C GLY A 436 -5.78 -14.52 -20.86
N ILE A 437 -6.07 -13.21 -20.89
CA ILE A 437 -5.07 -12.15 -20.96
C ILE A 437 -4.70 -11.72 -19.54
N PRO A 438 -3.44 -11.86 -19.10
CA PRO A 438 -3.03 -11.38 -17.78
C PRO A 438 -3.14 -9.85 -17.74
N ALA A 439 -3.97 -9.35 -16.83
CA ALA A 439 -4.24 -7.93 -16.66
C ALA A 439 -4.31 -7.54 -15.18
N ARG A 440 -3.98 -6.29 -14.86
CA ARG A 440 -4.08 -5.73 -13.50
C ARG A 440 -4.66 -4.33 -13.49
N TYR A 441 -5.35 -4.03 -12.39
CA TYR A 441 -5.85 -2.70 -12.07
C TYR A 441 -4.71 -1.81 -11.57
N VAL A 442 -4.73 -0.53 -11.93
CA VAL A 442 -3.69 0.45 -11.58
C VAL A 442 -4.32 1.75 -11.12
N VAL A 443 -3.75 2.35 -10.07
CA VAL A 443 -4.10 3.69 -9.58
C VAL A 443 -2.89 4.60 -9.59
N GLY A 444 -3.15 5.88 -9.80
CA GLY A 444 -2.13 6.90 -9.82
C GLY A 444 -2.69 8.26 -10.17
N PHE A 445 -1.86 9.07 -10.80
CA PHE A 445 -2.18 10.46 -11.07
C PHE A 445 -1.43 11.00 -12.29
N ALA A 446 -1.85 12.15 -12.79
CA ALA A 446 -1.04 13.00 -13.66
C ALA A 446 -0.78 14.34 -12.95
N ALA A 447 0.38 14.94 -13.20
CA ALA A 447 0.70 16.27 -12.68
C ALA A 447 -0.14 17.35 -13.39
N ILE A 448 -0.69 18.28 -12.61
CA ILE A 448 -1.36 19.49 -13.10
C ILE A 448 -0.83 20.72 -12.36
N PRO A 449 -0.98 21.93 -12.93
CA PRO A 449 -0.62 23.15 -12.21
C PRO A 449 -1.35 23.23 -10.86
N GLY A 450 -0.59 23.31 -9.77
CA GLY A 450 -1.13 23.45 -8.41
C GLY A 450 -1.73 22.18 -7.79
N GLY A 451 -1.54 21.00 -8.40
CA GLY A 451 -2.11 19.77 -7.87
C GLY A 451 -1.84 18.51 -8.68
N VAL A 452 -2.74 17.56 -8.53
CA VAL A 452 -2.69 16.26 -9.21
C VAL A 452 -4.07 15.89 -9.75
N ALA A 453 -4.08 15.24 -10.90
CA ALA A 453 -5.26 14.67 -11.50
C ALA A 453 -5.30 13.16 -11.20
N THR A 454 -6.18 12.70 -10.32
CA THR A 454 -6.24 11.28 -9.93
C THR A 454 -6.87 10.44 -11.03
N HIS A 455 -6.36 9.21 -11.23
CA HIS A 455 -6.86 8.31 -12.27
C HIS A 455 -6.73 6.84 -11.89
N ALA A 456 -7.53 6.02 -12.56
CA ALA A 456 -7.38 4.58 -12.58
C ALA A 456 -7.35 4.07 -14.03
N TRP A 457 -6.47 3.11 -14.29
CA TRP A 457 -6.31 2.49 -15.61
C TRP A 457 -5.97 1.01 -15.47
N SER A 458 -5.66 0.36 -16.59
CA SER A 458 -5.34 -1.07 -16.63
C SER A 458 -3.96 -1.31 -17.21
N GLU A 459 -3.29 -2.37 -16.80
CA GLU A 459 -2.08 -2.86 -17.44
C GLU A 459 -2.30 -4.29 -17.91
N VAL A 460 -1.78 -4.60 -19.11
CA VAL A 460 -1.87 -5.90 -19.76
C VAL A 460 -0.48 -6.47 -20.00
N TRP A 461 -0.30 -7.75 -19.75
CA TRP A 461 0.96 -8.44 -20.00
C TRP A 461 1.09 -8.92 -21.46
N TYR A 462 2.21 -8.56 -22.08
CA TYR A 462 2.63 -9.04 -23.38
C TYR A 462 3.93 -9.84 -23.26
N ASP A 463 3.91 -11.06 -23.78
CA ASP A 463 5.07 -11.94 -23.87
C ASP A 463 6.07 -11.40 -24.91
N GLY A 464 7.30 -11.93 -24.94
CA GLY A 464 8.29 -11.54 -25.95
C GLY A 464 8.98 -10.19 -25.71
N GLY A 465 9.04 -9.72 -24.46
CA GLY A 465 9.86 -8.57 -24.05
C GLY A 465 9.13 -7.24 -23.91
N ALA A 466 7.85 -7.15 -24.30
CA ALA A 466 7.05 -5.94 -24.12
C ALA A 466 6.58 -5.72 -22.67
N GLY A 467 6.39 -6.80 -21.91
CA GLY A 467 6.05 -6.75 -20.48
C GLY A 467 4.67 -6.15 -20.21
N TRP A 468 4.56 -5.37 -19.14
CA TRP A 468 3.33 -4.67 -18.75
C TRP A 468 3.09 -3.40 -19.59
N VAL A 469 2.07 -3.44 -20.44
CA VAL A 469 1.64 -2.30 -21.27
C VAL A 469 0.42 -1.65 -20.63
N ALA A 470 0.47 -0.33 -20.44
CA ALA A 470 -0.62 0.44 -19.87
C ALA A 470 -1.71 0.75 -20.92
N VAL A 471 -2.95 0.48 -20.57
CA VAL A 471 -4.18 0.65 -21.36
C VAL A 471 -5.11 1.58 -20.59
N ASP A 472 -5.72 2.56 -21.26
CA ASP A 472 -6.72 3.45 -20.66
C ASP A 472 -8.12 3.12 -21.20
N PRO A 473 -8.86 2.21 -20.54
CA PRO A 473 -10.21 1.84 -20.96
C PRO A 473 -11.24 2.94 -20.70
N VAL A 474 -10.94 3.91 -19.83
CA VAL A 474 -11.82 5.07 -19.59
C VAL A 474 -11.86 5.95 -20.83
N MET A 475 -10.73 6.05 -21.54
CA MET A 475 -10.59 6.86 -22.75
C MET A 475 -10.68 6.04 -24.04
N GLY A 476 -10.94 4.74 -23.96
CA GLY A 476 -10.95 3.83 -25.12
C GLY A 476 -9.58 3.69 -25.80
N ARG A 477 -8.47 3.83 -25.07
CA ARG A 477 -7.12 3.85 -25.64
C ARG A 477 -6.36 2.58 -25.28
N ALA A 478 -5.81 1.94 -26.31
CA ALA A 478 -4.94 0.77 -26.17
C ALA A 478 -3.59 1.08 -25.49
N VAL A 479 -3.17 2.36 -25.53
CA VAL A 479 -1.96 2.85 -24.85
C VAL A 479 -2.33 4.06 -24.00
N ALA A 480 -2.03 4.00 -22.71
CA ALA A 480 -2.27 5.08 -21.76
C ALA A 480 -1.18 6.18 -21.87
N SER A 481 -1.55 7.44 -21.61
CA SER A 481 -0.62 8.58 -21.67
C SER A 481 0.62 8.39 -20.80
N THR A 482 1.79 8.85 -21.26
CA THR A 482 3.03 8.94 -20.47
C THR A 482 2.97 10.02 -19.38
N ALA A 483 1.87 10.79 -19.29
CA ALA A 483 1.60 11.69 -18.18
C ALA A 483 1.20 10.97 -16.89
N LEU A 484 0.73 9.72 -16.99
CA LEU A 484 0.18 8.97 -15.87
C LEU A 484 1.30 8.30 -15.06
N VAL A 485 1.47 8.78 -13.83
CA VAL A 485 2.35 8.25 -12.80
C VAL A 485 1.58 7.24 -11.96
N ARG A 486 2.00 5.99 -12.01
CA ARG A 486 1.54 4.90 -11.16
C ARG A 486 2.02 5.06 -9.72
N ILE A 487 1.09 4.84 -8.79
CA ILE A 487 1.37 4.69 -7.36
C ILE A 487 1.17 3.26 -6.88
N GLY A 488 0.14 2.59 -7.39
CA GLY A 488 -0.20 1.25 -6.91
C GLY A 488 -0.98 0.43 -7.91
N PHE A 489 -1.09 -0.86 -7.60
CA PHE A 489 -1.88 -1.84 -8.37
C PHE A 489 -3.15 -2.29 -7.64
N GLY A 490 -3.56 -1.52 -6.63
CA GLY A 490 -4.71 -1.75 -5.76
C GLY A 490 -5.09 -0.46 -5.04
N GLY A 491 -6.23 -0.47 -4.34
CA GLY A 491 -6.80 0.72 -3.71
C GLY A 491 -7.80 1.46 -4.61
N SER A 492 -7.91 2.77 -4.41
CA SER A 492 -8.89 3.63 -5.08
C SER A 492 -8.25 4.87 -5.72
N SER A 493 -8.85 5.37 -6.79
CA SER A 493 -8.52 6.69 -7.37
C SER A 493 -9.13 7.86 -6.59
N HIS A 494 -9.89 7.58 -5.53
CA HIS A 494 -10.47 8.60 -4.67
C HIS A 494 -9.37 9.53 -4.09
N PRO A 495 -9.50 10.86 -4.25
CA PRO A 495 -8.52 11.83 -3.76
C PRO A 495 -8.10 11.62 -2.30
N GLU A 496 -9.05 11.36 -1.41
CA GLU A 496 -8.86 11.10 0.01
C GLU A 496 -7.94 9.91 0.33
N GLU A 497 -7.99 8.86 -0.48
CA GLU A 497 -7.20 7.65 -0.29
C GLU A 497 -5.78 7.88 -0.81
N LEU A 498 -5.68 8.54 -1.96
CA LEU A 498 -4.41 8.91 -2.57
C LEU A 498 -3.70 10.07 -1.85
N LEU A 499 -4.42 10.89 -1.08
CA LEU A 499 -3.85 12.04 -0.37
C LEU A 499 -2.66 11.63 0.49
N THR A 500 -2.78 10.54 1.23
CA THR A 500 -1.66 10.04 2.07
C THR A 500 -0.41 9.72 1.27
N SER A 501 -0.55 9.34 0.00
CA SER A 501 0.55 8.94 -0.87
C SER A 501 1.07 10.08 -1.75
N LEU A 502 0.26 11.10 -2.05
CA LEU A 502 0.53 12.14 -3.06
C LEU A 502 0.45 13.59 -2.54
N ALA A 503 0.29 13.77 -1.23
CA ALA A 503 0.09 15.09 -0.63
C ALA A 503 1.26 16.07 -0.76
N ASP A 504 2.50 15.59 -0.78
CA ASP A 504 3.69 16.42 -0.63
C ASP A 504 4.58 16.40 -1.89
N VAL A 505 4.02 16.12 -3.06
CA VAL A 505 4.78 16.01 -4.31
C VAL A 505 4.71 17.27 -5.17
N ARG A 506 5.84 17.61 -5.80
CA ARG A 506 5.90 18.45 -6.99
C ARG A 506 6.62 17.67 -8.09
N LEU A 507 5.94 17.52 -9.22
CA LEU A 507 6.53 16.96 -10.44
C LEU A 507 6.81 18.10 -11.40
N ILE A 508 8.09 18.37 -11.63
CA ILE A 508 8.55 19.39 -12.57
C ILE A 508 8.87 18.68 -13.89
N PRO A 509 8.09 18.89 -14.97
CA PRO A 509 8.38 18.30 -16.26
C PRO A 509 9.77 18.72 -16.74
N LEU A 510 10.59 17.75 -17.10
CA LEU A 510 11.88 17.99 -17.72
C LEU A 510 11.70 18.00 -19.26
N PRO A 511 12.56 18.71 -20.00
CA PRO A 511 12.52 18.69 -21.46
C PRO A 511 12.61 17.26 -21.99
N ASP A 512 11.86 16.99 -23.06
CA ASP A 512 11.97 15.72 -23.79
C ASP A 512 13.44 15.49 -24.19
N VAL A 513 13.90 14.25 -24.07
CA VAL A 513 15.19 13.89 -24.67
C VAL A 513 15.00 14.02 -26.18
N ARG A 514 15.53 15.09 -26.79
CA ARG A 514 15.74 15.08 -28.23
C ARG A 514 16.72 13.95 -28.49
N THR A 515 16.27 12.88 -29.13
CA THR A 515 17.19 11.93 -29.74
C THR A 515 18.11 12.73 -30.66
N PRO A 516 19.44 12.65 -30.48
CA PRO A 516 20.40 13.36 -31.31
C PRO A 516 20.27 12.97 -32.80
#